data_AF-A0A7K7LRG4-F1
#
_entry.id   AF-A0A7K7LRG4-F1
#
_cell.length_a   1.000
_cell.length_b   1.000
_cell.length_c   1.000
_cell.angle_alpha   90.00
_cell.angle_beta   90.00
_cell.angle_gamma   90.00
#
_symmetry.space_group_name_H-M   'P 1'
#
loop_
_entity.id
_entity.type
_entity.pdbx_description
1 polymer ?
#
loop_
_entity_poly.entity_id
_entity_poly.type
_entity_poly.pdbx_seq_one_letter_code
_entity_poly.pdbx_strand_id
1 'polypeptide(L)'
;QQKLIGISFSIRQPTWEDNDAFADLGGRHSWCNAKKCLYPGGRDEAEEQGPWELLLCSSCAAEGTHRRCSGLAKRIHHWECDSCAGVGRGMRQSTGVSLGWGQCAG
;
A
#
# COMPACT_ATOMS: atom_id res chain seq x y z
N GLN A 1 4.68 -31.78 51.95
CA GLN A 1 5.45 -30.52 52.14
C GLN A 1 5.97 -30.19 50.74
N GLN A 2 5.43 -29.23 49.99
CA GLN A 2 5.60 -27.77 50.16
C GLN A 2 4.33 -27.04 49.71
N LYS A 3 4.01 -25.94 50.41
CA LYS A 3 2.92 -25.01 50.12
C LYS A 3 3.51 -23.80 49.43
N LEU A 4 3.02 -23.47 48.24
CA LEU A 4 3.18 -22.15 47.64
C LEU A 4 1.79 -21.62 47.28
N ILE A 5 1.45 -20.52 47.94
CA ILE A 5 0.26 -19.69 47.77
C ILE A 5 0.39 -18.88 46.49
N GLY A 6 -0.69 -18.85 45.68
CA GLY A 6 -0.88 -17.82 44.66
C GLY A 6 -0.57 -18.28 43.23
N ILE A 7 -1.62 -18.22 42.42
CA ILE A 7 -1.63 -18.13 40.95
C ILE A 7 -1.19 -19.41 40.21
N SER A 8 -2.19 -20.20 39.85
CA SER A 8 -2.07 -21.27 38.85
C SER A 8 -1.84 -20.66 37.46
N PHE A 9 -0.60 -20.34 37.12
CA PHE A 9 -0.23 -20.08 35.74
C PHE A 9 -0.19 -21.40 34.99
N SER A 10 -1.30 -21.73 34.32
CA SER A 10 -1.22 -22.60 33.15
C SER A 10 -0.27 -21.90 32.18
N ILE A 11 0.93 -22.46 31.98
CA ILE A 11 1.81 -22.07 30.88
C ILE A 11 1.15 -22.57 29.60
N ARG A 12 0.06 -21.89 29.22
CA ARG A 12 -0.35 -21.83 27.84
C ARG A 12 0.72 -20.94 27.22
N GLN A 13 1.75 -21.59 26.67
CA GLN A 13 2.64 -20.95 25.72
C GLN A 13 1.75 -20.08 24.82
N PRO A 14 1.98 -18.76 24.72
CA PRO A 14 1.26 -17.98 23.74
C PRO A 14 1.56 -18.65 22.41
N THR A 15 0.56 -19.33 21.85
CA THR A 15 0.56 -19.67 20.44
C THR A 15 0.50 -18.32 19.79
N TRP A 16 1.68 -17.72 19.57
CA TRP A 16 1.84 -16.62 18.66
C TRP A 16 0.98 -17.02 17.46
N GLU A 17 -0.12 -16.32 17.26
CA GLU A 17 -0.95 -16.56 16.09
C GLU A 17 0.02 -16.39 14.93
N ASP A 18 0.17 -17.48 14.19
CA ASP A 18 0.79 -17.56 12.89
C ASP A 18 0.08 -16.51 12.04
N ASN A 19 0.58 -15.28 12.14
CA ASN A 19 0.02 -14.09 11.52
C ASN A 19 0.46 -14.08 10.06
N ASP A 20 0.16 -15.18 9.35
CA ASP A 20 0.13 -15.25 7.90
C ASP A 20 -1.13 -14.56 7.34
N ALA A 21 -1.85 -13.78 8.15
CA ALA A 21 -2.94 -12.90 7.73
C ALA A 21 -2.48 -11.69 6.88
N PHE A 22 -1.18 -11.58 6.60
CA PHE A 22 -0.61 -10.55 5.71
C PHE A 22 0.12 -11.12 4.48
N ALA A 23 0.05 -12.44 4.24
CA ALA A 23 0.68 -13.04 3.06
C ALA A 23 0.03 -12.61 1.73
N ASP A 24 -1.17 -11.99 1.78
CA ASP A 24 -1.86 -11.37 0.64
C ASP A 24 -1.69 -9.84 0.58
N LEU A 25 -0.64 -9.27 1.17
CA LEU A 25 -0.24 -7.90 0.84
C LEU A 25 0.45 -7.88 -0.52
N GLY A 26 -0.38 -8.02 -1.56
CA GLY A 26 -0.18 -7.66 -2.96
C GLY A 26 1.22 -7.94 -3.50
N GLY A 27 1.35 -8.97 -4.34
CA GLY A 27 2.57 -9.23 -5.11
C GLY A 27 3.18 -7.91 -5.57
N ARG A 28 4.37 -7.60 -5.03
CA ARG A 28 4.96 -6.27 -5.16
C ARG A 28 4.95 -5.90 -6.61
N HIS A 29 4.29 -4.80 -6.90
CA HIS A 29 4.23 -4.29 -8.25
C HIS A 29 5.65 -4.12 -8.79
N SER A 30 6.04 -4.92 -9.78
CA SER A 30 7.45 -5.07 -10.17
C SER A 30 7.77 -4.45 -11.52
N TRP A 31 6.84 -3.70 -12.13
CA TRP A 31 7.08 -3.05 -13.42
C TRP A 31 6.98 -1.53 -13.38
N CYS A 32 7.54 -0.89 -14.39
CA CYS A 32 7.45 0.54 -14.65
C CYS A 32 6.18 0.89 -15.46
N ASN A 33 5.27 1.66 -14.85
CA ASN A 33 4.04 2.20 -15.45
C ASN A 33 4.25 3.51 -16.21
N ALA A 34 5.48 4.01 -16.31
CA ALA A 34 5.73 5.26 -17.00
C ALA A 34 5.29 5.16 -18.48
N LYS A 35 4.58 6.19 -18.97
CA LYS A 35 4.09 6.28 -20.36
C LYS A 35 5.19 5.99 -21.39
N LYS A 36 6.42 6.40 -21.07
CA LYS A 36 7.62 6.09 -21.83
C LYS A 36 8.70 5.58 -20.87
N CYS A 37 8.94 4.27 -20.87
CA CYS A 37 10.07 3.68 -20.16
C CYS A 37 11.37 3.95 -20.91
N LEU A 38 12.40 4.39 -20.19
CA LEU A 38 13.74 4.70 -20.72
C LEU A 38 14.78 3.63 -20.37
N TYR A 39 14.40 2.61 -19.59
CA TYR A 39 15.33 1.60 -19.11
C TYR A 39 15.64 0.58 -20.21
N PRO A 40 16.92 0.32 -20.55
CA PRO A 40 17.28 -0.65 -21.57
C PRO A 40 16.92 -2.11 -21.23
N GLY A 41 16.86 -2.47 -19.94
CA GLY A 41 16.49 -3.82 -19.49
C GLY A 41 15.01 -4.14 -19.66
N GLY A 42 14.17 -3.13 -19.90
CA GLY A 42 12.74 -3.31 -20.07
C GLY A 42 11.94 -2.70 -18.94
N ARG A 43 10.65 -3.05 -18.87
CA ARG A 43 9.71 -2.44 -17.90
C ARG A 43 9.65 -3.22 -16.59
N ASP A 44 9.87 -4.53 -16.67
CA ASP A 44 9.82 -5.52 -15.59
C ASP A 44 11.13 -5.64 -14.80
N GLU A 45 12.21 -5.05 -15.31
CA GLU A 45 13.50 -5.01 -14.63
C GLU A 45 13.73 -3.66 -13.94
N ALA A 46 14.44 -3.68 -12.82
CA ALA A 46 14.86 -2.50 -12.09
C ALA A 46 16.17 -2.75 -11.33
N GLU A 47 16.93 -1.69 -11.12
CA GLU A 47 18.11 -1.74 -10.24
C GLU A 47 17.67 -1.73 -8.77
N GLU A 48 18.47 -2.32 -7.89
CA GLU A 48 18.22 -2.20 -6.43
C GLU A 48 18.34 -0.75 -5.96
N GLN A 49 19.31 -0.02 -6.50
CA GLN A 49 19.58 1.39 -6.18
C GLN A 49 20.07 2.12 -7.43
N GLY A 50 19.72 3.40 -7.54
CA GLY A 50 20.24 4.27 -8.61
C GLY A 50 19.14 4.84 -9.53
N PRO A 51 19.50 5.31 -10.73
CA PRO A 51 18.55 5.97 -11.62
C PRO A 51 17.44 5.04 -12.14
N TRP A 52 17.68 3.73 -12.10
CA TRP A 52 16.72 2.71 -12.52
C TRP A 52 16.12 1.93 -11.36
N GLU A 53 16.23 2.44 -10.13
CA GLU A 53 15.47 1.90 -9.00
C GLU A 53 13.96 2.05 -9.25
N LEU A 54 13.19 1.03 -8.86
CA LEU A 54 11.75 1.05 -8.96
C LEU A 54 11.14 1.76 -7.76
N LEU A 55 10.57 2.94 -7.99
CA LEU A 55 9.82 3.68 -6.98
C LEU A 55 8.35 3.25 -7.05
N LEU A 56 7.84 2.69 -5.96
CA LEU A 56 6.42 2.38 -5.82
C LEU A 56 5.64 3.63 -5.39
N CYS A 57 4.38 3.69 -5.81
CA CYS A 57 3.50 4.74 -5.34
C CYS A 57 3.37 4.65 -3.81
N SER A 58 3.72 5.73 -3.11
CA SER A 58 3.72 5.76 -1.64
C SER A 58 2.32 5.63 -1.03
N SER A 59 1.27 5.86 -1.82
CA SER A 59 -0.13 5.84 -1.35
C SER A 59 -0.85 4.52 -1.66
N CYS A 60 -0.58 3.87 -2.80
CA CYS A 60 -1.29 2.65 -3.21
C CYS A 60 -0.40 1.43 -3.44
N ALA A 61 0.90 1.61 -3.64
CA ALA A 61 1.87 0.57 -4.03
C ALA A 61 1.49 -0.31 -5.25
N ALA A 62 0.38 -0.01 -5.93
CA ALA A 62 -0.15 -0.75 -7.07
C ALA A 62 0.44 -0.31 -8.41
N GLU A 63 1.17 0.80 -8.41
CA GLU A 63 1.92 1.28 -9.56
C GLU A 63 3.36 1.55 -9.15
N GLY A 64 4.26 1.47 -10.12
CA GLY A 64 5.68 1.74 -9.94
C GLY A 64 6.25 2.47 -11.14
N THR A 65 7.36 3.16 -10.94
CA THR A 65 8.12 3.80 -12.03
C THR A 65 9.59 3.78 -11.70
N HIS A 66 10.44 3.66 -12.73
CA HIS A 66 11.85 3.94 -12.50
C HIS A 66 12.03 5.41 -12.09
N ARG A 67 13.00 5.68 -11.22
CA ARG A 67 13.35 7.05 -10.81
C ARG A 67 13.58 7.97 -12.01
N ARG A 68 14.28 7.51 -13.05
CA ARG A 68 14.54 8.33 -14.24
C ARG A 68 13.32 8.46 -15.16
N CYS A 69 12.38 7.51 -15.09
CA CYS A 69 11.15 7.53 -15.88
C CYS A 69 10.08 8.44 -15.25
N SER A 70 10.13 8.68 -13.93
CA SER A 70 9.19 9.55 -13.22
C SER A 70 9.44 11.05 -13.44
N GLY A 71 10.63 11.41 -13.91
CA GLY A 71 11.05 12.81 -14.01
C GLY A 71 11.26 13.49 -12.64
N LEU A 72 11.28 12.73 -11.54
CA LEU A 72 11.52 13.27 -10.21
C LEU A 72 12.93 13.83 -10.07
N ALA A 73 13.06 14.90 -9.28
CA ALA A 73 14.36 15.40 -8.87
C ALA A 73 15.10 14.33 -8.04
N LYS A 74 16.43 14.23 -8.20
CA LYS A 74 17.26 13.19 -7.53
C LYS A 74 17.09 13.11 -6.01
N ARG A 75 16.71 14.21 -5.36
CA ARG A 75 16.53 14.31 -3.91
C ARG A 75 15.18 13.78 -3.39
N ILE A 76 14.24 13.51 -4.28
CA ILE A 76 12.89 13.07 -3.91
C ILE A 76 12.88 11.54 -3.96
N HIS A 77 12.54 10.91 -2.85
CA HIS A 77 12.49 9.45 -2.71
C HIS A 77 11.06 8.90 -2.68
N HIS A 78 10.05 9.76 -2.47
CA HIS A 78 8.66 9.36 -2.59
C HIS A 78 8.15 9.66 -4.00
N TRP A 79 7.37 8.76 -4.55
CA TRP A 79 6.65 8.98 -5.80
C TRP A 79 5.19 8.62 -5.59
N GLU A 80 4.31 9.35 -6.26
CA GLU A 80 2.88 9.06 -6.28
C GLU A 80 2.45 8.93 -7.75
N CYS A 81 1.63 7.93 -8.06
CA CYS A 81 1.09 7.80 -9.41
C CYS A 81 0.10 8.93 -9.72
N ASP A 82 -0.24 9.12 -11.00
CA ASP A 82 -1.15 10.18 -11.44
C ASP A 82 -2.50 10.14 -10.68
N SER A 83 -2.98 8.94 -10.37
CA SER A 83 -4.22 8.71 -9.61
C SER A 83 -4.12 9.14 -8.14
N CYS A 84 -2.92 9.14 -7.55
CA CYS A 84 -2.69 9.50 -6.14
C CYS A 84 -2.20 10.94 -5.98
N ALA A 85 -1.29 11.40 -6.84
CA ALA A 85 -0.69 12.74 -6.81
C ALA A 85 -1.72 13.87 -7.03
N GLY A 86 -2.84 13.57 -7.69
CA GLY A 86 -3.95 14.50 -7.95
C GLY A 86 -5.04 14.52 -6.88
N VAL A 87 -5.01 13.63 -5.88
CA VAL A 87 -5.97 13.64 -4.74
C VAL A 87 -5.52 14.65 -3.70
N GLY A 88 -5.17 15.85 -4.15
CA GLY A 88 -5.00 16.99 -3.27
C GLY A 88 -6.36 17.41 -2.74
N ARG A 89 -6.78 16.89 -1.57
CA ARG A 89 -7.80 17.47 -0.67
C ARG A 89 -8.93 18.24 -1.40
N GLY A 90 -9.55 17.62 -2.38
CA GLY A 90 -10.74 18.13 -3.06
C GLY A 90 -11.89 17.27 -2.62
N MET A 91 -12.71 17.79 -1.71
CA MET A 91 -13.96 17.20 -1.25
C MET A 91 -14.74 16.54 -2.41
N ARG A 92 -14.64 15.22 -2.56
CA ARG A 92 -15.75 14.44 -3.12
C ARG A 92 -16.60 14.04 -1.94
N GLN A 93 -17.51 14.93 -1.52
CA GLN A 93 -18.75 14.44 -0.94
C GLN A 93 -19.45 13.70 -2.07
N SER A 94 -19.22 12.40 -2.16
CA SER A 94 -20.27 11.51 -2.59
C SER A 94 -20.96 11.01 -1.33
N THR A 95 -21.58 11.93 -0.58
CA THR A 95 -22.80 11.60 0.15
C THR A 95 -23.89 11.36 -0.90
N GLY A 96 -23.77 10.23 -1.59
CA GLY A 96 -24.90 9.54 -2.19
C GLY A 96 -25.48 8.56 -1.19
N VAL A 97 -25.65 9.01 0.07
CA VAL A 97 -26.58 8.35 0.98
C VAL A 97 -27.96 8.70 0.44
N SER A 98 -28.55 7.78 -0.31
CA SER A 98 -29.96 7.80 -0.64
C SER A 98 -30.76 7.52 0.63
N LEU A 99 -30.86 8.50 1.53
CA LEU A 99 -31.94 8.55 2.51
C LEU A 99 -33.16 9.14 1.81
N GLY A 100 -33.98 8.25 1.25
CA GLY A 100 -35.29 8.57 0.70
C GLY A 100 -36.35 7.64 1.30
N TRP A 101 -36.54 7.72 2.61
CA TRP A 101 -37.79 7.26 3.23
C TRP A 101 -38.76 8.45 3.21
N GLY A 102 -39.92 8.28 2.58
CA GLY A 102 -40.98 9.31 2.54
C GLY A 102 -42.14 8.92 1.65
N GLN A 103 -43.23 8.49 2.29
CA GLN A 103 -44.59 8.23 1.80
C GLN A 103 -45.07 9.04 0.60
N CYS A 104 -45.83 8.39 -0.30
CA CYS A 104 -47.01 8.98 -0.93
C CYS A 104 -48.16 7.96 -0.88
N ALA A 105 -49.17 8.27 -0.06
CA ALA A 105 -50.52 7.73 -0.19
C ALA A 105 -51.25 8.52 -1.30
N GLY A 106 -52.11 7.84 -2.04
CA GLY A 106 -53.00 8.40 -3.06
C GLY A 106 -53.83 7.29 -3.68
#